data_AF-A0A8C9ZGM6-F1
#
_entry.id   AF-A0A8C9ZGM6-F1
#
_cell.length_a   1.000
_cell.length_b   1.000
_cell.length_c   1.000
_cell.angle_alpha   90.00
_cell.angle_beta   90.00
_cell.angle_gamma   90.00
#
_symmetry.space_group_name_H-M   'P 1'
#
loop_
_entity.id
_entity.type
_entity.pdbx_description
1 polymer ?
#
loop_
_entity_poly.entity_id
_entity_poly.type
_entity_poly.pdbx_seq_one_letter_code
_entity_poly.pdbx_strand_id
1 'polypeptide(L)'
;ISLSELVSFPVNFLDHTQHKGLAVAVFGVLLCKLWGLIISPNPLPFITDTENKQNWVILGVFYYPALYYPLLACGTLHNKVGYVLGSLLSWTHFVVLVWQKIDCPKTPLIHKHYSLFSSLPQIACLAFLSFQYPLFLFKGLKGTEKNNVTEVSFYLSAVPLPCLLQVCCTGFTVLIVWPAYITNLIQVSVGLLLISSVLPPLQIARSGVDEDVANLLASFKIMLSPDKHEVVRIVVYYMWCVEVCYISAMTLSGLVNLAMLMRSMVLHRSNLKGLYRGDIYNVYNCQRSIRASRPALVCWMGYTSFTAAHICIGMIIQTMVFFLCLLIAVFLIIIPVLHGQNLILFQILGSMWPFWLMILLAVLVQNVTGRFCFIRKTAGTRDLDNRGNLFLLTYLMFPVNVLIGVLLAVWRMIITALFNIVHMGRMDISLLNRNVEAFDPAYRCYAHYLKIEVSQSHPVMKAFCGMLLQSMDQEESNAAQRSRDAEEGIQLVDQEKKQRQVSSAKRARRHWQLLYTLVNNPSLVGTRKHFQCQTTESFLNGSLNRSAKEGSKKEAATKEAEAVAGN
;
A
#
# COMPACT_ATOMS: atom_id res chain seq x y z
N ILE A 1 -0.12 -32.41 26.61
CA ILE A 1 -0.72 -31.66 25.49
C ILE A 1 -0.55 -30.20 25.83
N SER A 2 0.46 -29.58 25.24
CA SER A 2 0.76 -28.16 25.47
C SER A 2 -0.40 -27.32 24.91
N LEU A 3 -0.77 -26.23 25.58
CA LEU A 3 -1.74 -25.24 25.06
C LEU A 3 -1.35 -24.71 23.65
N SER A 4 -0.10 -24.91 23.22
CA SER A 4 0.37 -24.65 21.86
C SER A 4 -0.16 -25.62 20.79
N GLU A 5 -0.72 -26.78 21.15
CA GLU A 5 -1.29 -27.76 20.21
C GLU A 5 -2.79 -27.58 19.97
N LEU A 6 -3.51 -26.87 20.86
CA LEU A 6 -4.95 -26.63 20.72
C LEU A 6 -5.29 -25.40 19.86
N VAL A 7 -4.36 -24.45 19.72
CA VAL A 7 -4.56 -23.21 18.96
C VAL A 7 -3.70 -23.27 17.70
N SER A 8 -4.27 -23.81 16.62
CA SER A 8 -3.61 -23.82 15.30
C SER A 8 -3.33 -22.39 14.84
N PHE A 9 -2.08 -22.04 14.59
CA PHE A 9 -1.74 -20.71 14.09
C PHE A 9 -2.46 -20.40 12.76
N PRO A 10 -2.91 -19.15 12.55
CA PRO A 10 -3.51 -18.74 11.27
C PRO A 10 -2.47 -18.75 10.15
N VAL A 11 -2.95 -18.56 8.91
CA VAL A 11 -2.16 -18.61 7.67
C VAL A 11 -0.84 -17.84 7.81
N ASN A 12 0.26 -18.45 7.37
CA ASN A 12 1.59 -17.83 7.48
C ASN A 12 1.71 -16.63 6.53
N PHE A 13 1.61 -15.41 7.08
CA PHE A 13 1.67 -14.18 6.30
C PHE A 13 3.03 -13.94 5.64
N LEU A 14 4.12 -14.46 6.25
CA LEU A 14 5.51 -14.31 5.77
C LEU A 14 5.88 -15.30 4.68
N ASP A 15 5.00 -16.27 4.36
CA ASP A 15 5.23 -17.12 3.21
C ASP A 15 4.75 -16.46 1.92
N HIS A 16 5.57 -16.51 0.87
CA HIS A 16 5.27 -15.87 -0.42
C HIS A 16 4.67 -16.85 -1.43
N THR A 17 4.79 -18.16 -1.17
CA THR A 17 4.38 -19.24 -2.08
C THR A 17 2.98 -19.78 -1.78
N GLN A 18 2.49 -19.66 -0.55
CA GLN A 18 1.16 -20.12 -0.16
C GLN A 18 0.02 -19.37 -0.89
N HIS A 19 -1.03 -20.10 -1.26
CA HIS A 19 -2.27 -19.52 -1.80
C HIS A 19 -2.99 -18.66 -0.73
N LYS A 20 -2.81 -17.34 -0.76
CA LYS A 20 -3.42 -16.42 0.24
C LYS A 20 -4.88 -16.04 -0.04
N GLY A 21 -5.52 -16.62 -1.06
CA GLY A 21 -6.92 -16.32 -1.43
C GLY A 21 -7.91 -16.54 -0.29
N LEU A 22 -7.63 -17.48 0.63
CA LEU A 22 -8.43 -17.70 1.84
C LEU A 22 -8.29 -16.53 2.83
N ALA A 23 -7.05 -16.07 3.09
CA ALA A 23 -6.77 -14.97 4.02
C ALA A 23 -7.44 -13.67 3.57
N VAL A 24 -7.08 -13.20 2.36
CA VAL A 24 -8.06 -13.00 1.29
C VAL A 24 -9.52 -12.66 1.66
N ALA A 25 -10.38 -13.59 1.29
CA ALA A 25 -11.80 -13.43 1.54
C ALA A 25 -12.15 -13.26 3.04
N VAL A 26 -11.40 -13.86 3.98
CA VAL A 26 -11.76 -13.76 5.41
C VAL A 26 -11.60 -12.35 5.96
N PHE A 27 -10.49 -11.63 5.75
CA PHE A 27 -10.48 -10.24 6.25
C PHE A 27 -11.36 -9.31 5.39
N GLY A 28 -11.66 -9.67 4.14
CA GLY A 28 -12.69 -8.97 3.37
C GLY A 28 -14.05 -9.04 4.07
N VAL A 29 -14.46 -10.23 4.54
CA VAL A 29 -15.67 -10.42 5.35
C VAL A 29 -15.60 -9.66 6.67
N LEU A 30 -14.47 -9.75 7.38
CA LEU A 30 -14.26 -9.09 8.67
C LEU A 30 -14.38 -7.57 8.56
N LEU A 31 -13.77 -6.98 7.53
CA LEU A 31 -13.85 -5.56 7.24
C LEU A 31 -15.29 -5.12 6.94
N CYS A 32 -16.03 -5.88 6.14
CA CYS A 32 -17.44 -5.59 5.86
C CYS A 32 -18.29 -5.61 7.14
N LYS A 33 -18.00 -6.53 8.08
CA LYS A 33 -18.67 -6.58 9.38
C LYS A 33 -18.30 -5.42 10.29
N LEU A 34 -17.02 -5.03 10.34
CA LEU A 34 -16.57 -3.85 11.08
C LEU A 34 -17.22 -2.57 10.54
N TRP A 35 -17.37 -2.46 9.22
CA TRP A 35 -18.09 -1.34 8.61
C TRP A 35 -19.56 -1.30 9.05
N GLY A 36 -20.25 -2.45 8.99
CA GLY A 36 -21.63 -2.56 9.47
C GLY A 36 -21.79 -2.31 10.97
N LEU A 37 -20.78 -2.63 11.78
CA LEU A 37 -20.78 -2.43 13.23
C LEU A 37 -20.86 -0.95 13.62
N ILE A 38 -20.20 -0.07 12.87
CA ILE A 38 -20.20 1.38 13.12
C ILE A 38 -21.57 1.99 12.81
N ILE A 39 -22.22 1.49 11.76
CA ILE A 39 -23.48 2.04 11.23
C ILE A 39 -24.71 1.49 11.95
N SER A 40 -24.66 0.24 12.40
CA SER A 40 -25.82 -0.43 13.00
C SER A 40 -26.26 0.22 14.33
N PRO A 41 -27.58 0.35 14.57
CA PRO A 41 -28.08 0.73 15.90
C PRO A 41 -27.77 -0.36 16.94
N ASN A 42 -27.88 -1.63 16.54
CA ASN A 42 -27.60 -2.80 17.39
C ASN A 42 -26.28 -3.44 16.94
N PRO A 43 -25.18 -3.25 17.68
CA PRO A 43 -23.85 -3.69 17.27
C PRO A 43 -23.67 -5.22 17.36
N LEU A 44 -24.35 -5.88 18.29
CA LEU A 44 -24.28 -7.32 18.51
C LEU A 44 -25.67 -7.95 18.32
N PRO A 45 -25.78 -9.12 17.68
CA PRO A 45 -27.07 -9.73 17.35
C PRO A 45 -27.87 -10.24 18.55
N PHE A 46 -27.24 -10.36 19.72
CA PHE A 46 -27.83 -10.90 20.95
C PHE A 46 -28.15 -9.84 22.01
N ILE A 47 -27.98 -8.55 21.70
CA ILE A 47 -28.14 -7.47 22.67
C ILE A 47 -29.14 -6.44 22.15
N THR A 48 -30.18 -6.20 22.94
CA THR A 48 -31.22 -5.20 22.69
C THR A 48 -31.03 -3.93 23.50
N ASP A 49 -30.11 -3.95 24.48
CA ASP A 49 -29.87 -2.85 25.39
C ASP A 49 -29.01 -1.75 24.78
N THR A 50 -29.49 -0.50 24.87
CA THR A 50 -28.91 0.68 24.20
C THR A 50 -28.09 1.57 25.14
N GLU A 51 -28.21 1.39 26.45
CA GLU A 51 -27.55 2.26 27.44
C GLU A 51 -26.01 2.22 27.36
N ASN A 52 -25.43 1.10 26.91
CA ASN A 52 -23.98 0.88 26.82
C ASN A 52 -23.47 0.60 25.39
N LYS A 53 -24.08 1.21 24.36
CA LYS A 53 -23.75 0.96 22.94
C LYS A 53 -22.25 1.01 22.64
N GLN A 54 -21.50 1.96 23.22
CA GLN A 54 -20.06 2.11 22.97
C GLN A 54 -19.26 0.88 23.44
N ASN A 55 -19.59 0.35 24.62
CA ASN A 55 -18.94 -0.85 25.16
C ASN A 55 -19.23 -2.08 24.30
N TRP A 56 -20.45 -2.19 23.77
CA TRP A 56 -20.84 -3.26 22.86
C TRP A 56 -20.14 -3.18 21.50
N VAL A 57 -19.88 -1.98 20.99
CA VAL A 57 -19.06 -1.79 19.78
C VAL A 57 -17.63 -2.26 20.02
N ILE A 58 -17.02 -1.90 21.17
CA ILE A 58 -15.68 -2.36 21.54
C ILE A 58 -15.63 -3.89 21.60
N LEU A 59 -16.61 -4.53 22.24
CA LEU A 59 -16.70 -5.99 22.29
C LEU A 59 -16.89 -6.60 20.88
N GLY A 60 -17.69 -5.97 20.03
CA GLY A 60 -17.91 -6.36 18.64
C GLY A 60 -16.62 -6.43 17.81
N VAL A 61 -15.67 -5.50 18.04
CA VAL A 61 -14.37 -5.49 17.37
C VAL A 61 -13.55 -6.76 17.65
N PHE A 62 -13.69 -7.35 18.84
CA PHE A 62 -13.00 -8.60 19.20
C PHE A 62 -13.83 -9.85 18.86
N TYR A 63 -15.16 -9.75 18.90
CA TYR A 63 -16.09 -10.84 18.63
C TYR A 63 -15.99 -11.36 17.19
N TYR A 64 -16.02 -10.47 16.18
CA TYR A 64 -16.00 -10.90 14.77
C TYR A 64 -14.70 -11.62 14.35
N PRO A 65 -13.49 -11.14 14.71
CA PRO A 65 -12.27 -11.92 14.51
C PRO A 65 -12.34 -13.32 15.13
N ALA A 66 -12.86 -13.45 16.36
CA ALA A 66 -13.01 -14.74 17.03
C ALA A 66 -14.02 -15.64 16.31
N LEU A 67 -15.13 -15.08 15.81
CA LEU A 67 -16.16 -15.81 15.08
C LEU A 67 -15.65 -16.39 13.75
N TYR A 68 -14.88 -15.61 12.98
CA TYR A 68 -14.37 -16.02 11.67
C TYR A 68 -13.00 -16.73 11.73
N TYR A 69 -12.36 -16.78 12.90
CA TYR A 69 -11.08 -17.44 13.10
C TYR A 69 -11.03 -18.91 12.63
N PRO A 70 -12.05 -19.76 12.91
CA PRO A 70 -12.04 -21.15 12.47
C PRO A 70 -11.93 -21.30 10.95
N LEU A 71 -12.48 -20.37 10.16
CA LEU A 71 -12.32 -20.39 8.70
C LEU A 71 -10.83 -20.32 8.32
N LEU A 72 -10.05 -19.42 8.93
CA LEU A 72 -8.61 -19.34 8.65
C LEU A 72 -7.85 -20.58 9.13
N ALA A 73 -8.18 -21.08 10.32
CA ALA A 73 -7.52 -22.26 10.90
C ALA A 73 -7.76 -23.53 10.06
N CYS A 74 -8.94 -23.70 9.49
CA CYS A 74 -9.24 -24.81 8.58
C CYS A 74 -8.34 -24.81 7.33
N GLY A 75 -7.91 -23.63 6.88
CA GLY A 75 -7.01 -23.47 5.72
C GLY A 75 -5.55 -23.86 6.00
N THR A 76 -5.10 -23.82 7.26
CA THR A 76 -3.69 -24.09 7.63
C THR A 76 -3.39 -25.56 7.89
N LEU A 77 -4.39 -26.34 8.26
CA LEU A 77 -4.24 -27.76 8.59
C LEU A 77 -3.93 -28.65 7.37
N HIS A 78 -4.19 -28.19 6.14
CA HIS A 78 -4.01 -28.92 4.88
C HIS A 78 -4.51 -30.38 4.85
N ASN A 79 -5.42 -30.74 5.76
CA ASN A 79 -5.97 -32.08 5.94
C ASN A 79 -7.40 -32.18 5.42
N LYS A 80 -7.84 -33.39 5.04
CA LYS A 80 -9.22 -33.66 4.57
C LYS A 80 -10.27 -33.14 5.55
N VAL A 81 -10.06 -33.38 6.85
CA VAL A 81 -10.94 -32.92 7.93
C VAL A 81 -11.05 -31.39 7.96
N GLY A 82 -9.93 -30.68 7.80
CA GLY A 82 -9.89 -29.22 7.78
C GLY A 82 -10.70 -28.63 6.63
N TYR A 83 -10.59 -29.20 5.41
CA TYR A 83 -11.36 -28.72 4.26
C TYR A 83 -12.86 -29.05 4.34
N VAL A 84 -13.24 -30.20 4.93
CA VAL A 84 -14.66 -30.53 5.17
C VAL A 84 -15.29 -29.55 6.16
N LEU A 85 -14.62 -29.30 7.30
CA LEU A 85 -15.08 -28.34 8.30
C LEU A 85 -15.12 -26.91 7.73
N GLY A 86 -14.10 -26.50 6.99
CA GLY A 86 -14.05 -25.19 6.32
C GLY A 86 -15.17 -25.02 5.29
N SER A 87 -15.48 -26.07 4.52
CA SER A 87 -16.60 -26.06 3.57
C SER A 87 -17.94 -25.87 4.29
N LEU A 88 -18.20 -26.66 5.33
CA LEU A 88 -19.43 -26.57 6.12
C LEU A 88 -19.60 -25.17 6.73
N LEU A 89 -18.56 -24.63 7.38
CA LEU A 89 -18.58 -23.29 7.98
C LEU A 89 -18.78 -22.18 6.93
N SER A 90 -18.13 -22.29 5.77
CA SER A 90 -18.30 -21.30 4.70
C SER A 90 -19.73 -21.32 4.15
N TRP A 91 -20.33 -22.50 3.99
CA TRP A 91 -21.70 -22.66 3.49
C TRP A 91 -22.72 -22.16 4.51
N THR A 92 -22.56 -22.46 5.79
CA THR A 92 -23.48 -21.96 6.83
C THR A 92 -23.48 -20.43 6.87
N HIS A 93 -22.30 -19.78 6.90
CA HIS A 93 -22.23 -18.32 6.87
C HIS A 93 -22.79 -17.72 5.57
N PHE A 94 -22.55 -18.35 4.43
CA PHE A 94 -23.06 -17.90 3.14
C PHE A 94 -24.59 -18.01 3.07
N VAL A 95 -25.15 -19.19 3.38
CA VAL A 95 -26.59 -19.47 3.33
C VAL A 95 -27.34 -18.57 4.31
N VAL A 96 -26.88 -18.46 5.56
CA VAL A 96 -27.52 -17.59 6.56
C VAL A 96 -27.54 -16.13 6.10
N LEU A 97 -26.43 -15.63 5.54
CA LEU A 97 -26.37 -14.25 5.06
C LEU A 97 -27.31 -14.02 3.87
N VAL A 98 -27.32 -14.92 2.89
CA VAL A 98 -28.18 -14.83 1.71
C VAL A 98 -29.66 -14.91 2.14
N TRP A 99 -30.00 -15.86 3.01
CA TRP A 99 -31.34 -16.03 3.55
C TRP A 99 -31.84 -14.75 4.23
N GLN A 100 -31.06 -14.17 5.14
CA GLN A 100 -31.40 -12.92 5.83
C GLN A 100 -31.68 -11.75 4.87
N LYS A 101 -30.98 -11.71 3.73
CA LYS A 101 -31.13 -10.64 2.73
C LYS A 101 -32.30 -10.87 1.78
N ILE A 102 -32.69 -12.12 1.54
CA ILE A 102 -33.89 -12.47 0.76
C ILE A 102 -35.16 -12.15 1.57
N ASP A 103 -35.19 -12.51 2.85
CA ASP A 103 -36.36 -12.29 3.71
C ASP A 103 -36.60 -10.80 4.01
N CYS A 104 -35.53 -10.05 4.27
CA CYS A 104 -35.64 -8.62 4.61
C CYS A 104 -34.67 -7.76 3.79
N PRO A 105 -34.97 -7.50 2.51
CA PRO A 105 -34.12 -6.67 1.66
C PRO A 105 -34.23 -5.18 2.01
N LYS A 106 -35.31 -4.77 2.71
CA LYS A 106 -35.62 -3.37 3.01
C LYS A 106 -35.36 -3.05 4.47
N THR A 107 -34.43 -2.11 4.71
CA THR A 107 -34.11 -1.61 6.05
C THR A 107 -34.25 -0.08 6.09
N PRO A 108 -35.01 0.50 7.02
CA PRO A 108 -35.29 1.94 7.04
C PRO A 108 -34.14 2.83 7.53
N LEU A 109 -32.96 2.27 7.86
CA LEU A 109 -31.92 3.00 8.60
C LEU A 109 -31.27 4.16 7.83
N ILE A 110 -30.93 3.97 6.54
CA ILE A 110 -30.22 4.97 5.73
C ILE A 110 -30.88 5.13 4.37
N HIS A 111 -31.06 4.02 3.65
CA HIS A 111 -31.76 3.99 2.37
C HIS A 111 -32.45 2.64 2.20
N LYS A 112 -33.56 2.62 1.45
CA LYS A 112 -34.45 1.45 1.27
C LYS A 112 -33.70 0.14 0.95
N HIS A 113 -32.60 0.19 0.20
CA HIS A 113 -31.80 -0.97 -0.20
C HIS A 113 -30.33 -0.92 0.29
N TYR A 114 -29.98 -0.02 1.22
CA TYR A 114 -28.60 0.16 1.67
C TYR A 114 -27.98 -1.12 2.22
N SER A 115 -28.72 -1.81 3.09
CA SER A 115 -28.30 -3.07 3.74
C SER A 115 -27.95 -4.16 2.73
N LEU A 116 -28.64 -4.20 1.58
CA LEU A 116 -28.37 -5.14 0.50
C LEU A 116 -27.06 -4.78 -0.22
N PHE A 117 -26.94 -3.55 -0.73
CA PHE A 117 -25.76 -3.08 -1.46
C PHE A 117 -24.47 -3.14 -0.61
N SER A 118 -24.55 -2.76 0.66
CA SER A 118 -23.39 -2.81 1.57
C SER A 118 -22.92 -4.24 1.87
N SER A 119 -23.81 -5.23 1.72
CA SER A 119 -23.47 -6.64 1.96
C SER A 119 -22.97 -7.38 0.72
N LEU A 120 -23.06 -6.80 -0.48
CA LEU A 120 -22.61 -7.44 -1.73
C LEU A 120 -21.14 -7.89 -1.67
N PRO A 121 -20.17 -7.09 -1.19
CA PRO A 121 -18.79 -7.55 -1.11
C PRO A 121 -18.61 -8.68 -0.09
N GLN A 122 -19.39 -8.66 1.00
CA GLN A 122 -19.41 -9.72 2.01
C GLN A 122 -19.94 -11.05 1.41
N ILE A 123 -21.03 -10.98 0.62
CA ILE A 123 -21.61 -12.13 -0.08
C ILE A 123 -20.61 -12.69 -1.09
N ALA A 124 -19.96 -11.82 -1.87
CA ALA A 124 -18.95 -12.24 -2.85
C ALA A 124 -17.72 -12.92 -2.19
N CYS A 125 -17.24 -12.39 -1.06
CA CYS A 125 -16.15 -13.02 -0.31
C CYS A 125 -16.54 -14.41 0.22
N LEU A 126 -17.75 -14.54 0.79
CA LEU A 126 -18.24 -15.83 1.30
C LEU A 126 -18.52 -16.83 0.17
N ALA A 127 -19.00 -16.37 -0.99
CA ALA A 127 -19.17 -17.19 -2.19
C ALA A 127 -17.82 -17.71 -2.71
N PHE A 128 -16.77 -16.87 -2.66
CA PHE A 128 -15.42 -17.31 -3.01
C PHE A 128 -14.94 -18.42 -2.05
N LEU A 129 -15.15 -18.26 -0.74
CA LEU A 129 -14.78 -19.29 0.25
C LEU A 129 -15.58 -20.59 0.07
N SER A 130 -16.88 -20.49 -0.23
CA SER A 130 -17.77 -21.64 -0.43
C SER A 130 -17.39 -22.49 -1.63
N PHE A 131 -16.73 -21.91 -2.64
CA PHE A 131 -16.18 -22.62 -3.78
C PHE A 131 -14.74 -23.13 -3.52
N GLN A 132 -13.91 -22.33 -2.84
CA GLN A 132 -12.48 -22.60 -2.67
C GLN A 132 -12.20 -23.78 -1.73
N TYR A 133 -12.91 -23.93 -0.61
CA TYR A 133 -12.71 -25.05 0.32
C TYR A 133 -13.03 -26.41 -0.30
N PRO A 134 -14.17 -26.60 -1.00
CA PRO A 134 -14.44 -27.84 -1.74
C PRO A 134 -13.41 -28.11 -2.83
N LEU A 135 -12.96 -27.08 -3.55
CA LEU A 135 -11.94 -27.25 -4.58
C LEU A 135 -10.61 -27.77 -4.02
N PHE A 136 -10.18 -27.29 -2.84
CA PHE A 136 -9.01 -27.84 -2.15
C PHE A 136 -9.24 -29.27 -1.64
N LEU A 137 -10.45 -29.60 -1.18
CA LEU A 137 -10.81 -30.98 -0.81
C LEU A 137 -10.71 -31.93 -2.01
N PHE A 138 -11.23 -31.54 -3.18
CA PHE A 138 -11.14 -32.33 -4.42
C PHE A 138 -9.68 -32.50 -4.89
N LYS A 139 -8.85 -31.46 -4.79
CA LYS A 139 -7.41 -31.56 -5.07
C LYS A 139 -6.69 -32.49 -4.10
N GLY A 140 -7.09 -32.50 -2.82
CA GLY A 140 -6.56 -33.41 -1.82
C GLY A 140 -6.97 -34.88 -2.04
N LEU A 141 -8.11 -35.13 -2.68
CA LEU A 141 -8.56 -36.47 -3.07
C LEU A 141 -7.81 -37.02 -4.28
N LYS A 142 -7.35 -36.15 -5.20
CA LYS A 142 -6.58 -36.55 -6.39
C LYS A 142 -5.13 -36.96 -6.11
N GLY A 143 -4.72 -37.04 -4.83
CA GLY A 143 -3.36 -37.41 -4.45
C GLY A 143 -2.36 -36.35 -4.93
N THR A 144 -2.13 -35.33 -4.12
CA THR A 144 -1.16 -34.27 -4.44
C THR A 144 0.28 -34.77 -4.20
N GLU A 145 0.70 -35.81 -4.92
CA GLU A 145 2.11 -36.02 -5.20
C GLU A 145 2.58 -34.86 -6.10
N LYS A 146 3.69 -34.21 -5.72
CA LYS A 146 4.37 -33.08 -6.40
C LYS A 146 4.05 -31.64 -5.93
N ASN A 147 3.99 -31.37 -4.63
CA ASN A 147 4.07 -29.97 -4.14
C ASN A 147 5.48 -29.54 -3.69
N ASN A 148 6.30 -30.47 -3.18
CA ASN A 148 7.66 -30.13 -2.70
C ASN A 148 8.63 -29.78 -3.84
N VAL A 149 8.39 -30.31 -5.05
CA VAL A 149 9.20 -30.03 -6.26
C VAL A 149 8.88 -28.64 -6.83
N THR A 150 7.66 -28.15 -6.63
CA THR A 150 7.13 -26.89 -7.20
C THR A 150 7.57 -25.67 -6.41
N GLU A 151 7.63 -25.74 -5.07
CA GLU A 151 8.13 -24.65 -4.24
C GLU A 151 9.60 -24.34 -4.55
N VAL A 152 10.43 -25.36 -4.70
CA VAL A 152 11.85 -25.15 -5.04
C VAL A 152 12.05 -24.76 -6.50
N SER A 153 11.25 -25.26 -7.45
CA SER A 153 11.28 -24.76 -8.84
C SER A 153 10.96 -23.26 -8.92
N PHE A 154 10.02 -22.79 -8.09
CA PHE A 154 9.68 -21.37 -7.97
C PHE A 154 10.86 -20.53 -7.45
N TYR A 155 11.50 -20.95 -6.36
CA TYR A 155 12.67 -20.26 -5.80
C TYR A 155 13.94 -20.36 -6.67
N LEU A 156 14.15 -21.49 -7.37
CA LEU A 156 15.27 -21.66 -8.32
C LEU A 156 15.12 -20.75 -9.53
N SER A 157 13.89 -20.55 -10.02
CA SER A 157 13.63 -19.62 -11.13
C SER A 157 13.90 -18.15 -10.77
N ALA A 158 13.97 -17.82 -9.47
CA ALA A 158 14.28 -16.49 -8.97
C ALA A 158 15.80 -16.22 -8.81
N VAL A 159 16.65 -17.24 -8.93
CA VAL A 159 18.12 -17.10 -8.95
C VAL A 159 18.56 -16.97 -10.41
N PRO A 160 19.17 -15.85 -10.84
CA PRO A 160 19.37 -15.61 -12.25
C PRO A 160 20.53 -16.45 -12.82
N LEU A 161 20.21 -17.37 -13.72
CA LEU A 161 20.92 -17.44 -15.00
C LEU A 161 20.62 -16.14 -15.79
N PRO A 162 21.46 -15.68 -16.73
CA PRO A 162 21.39 -14.35 -17.33
C PRO A 162 20.25 -14.21 -18.38
N CYS A 163 19.03 -14.63 -18.05
CA CYS A 163 17.82 -14.38 -18.82
C CYS A 163 16.85 -13.54 -17.98
N LEU A 164 16.95 -12.22 -18.17
CA LEU A 164 16.26 -11.16 -17.43
C LEU A 164 14.73 -11.06 -17.65
N LEU A 165 14.06 -12.03 -18.29
CA LEU A 165 12.69 -11.83 -18.78
C LEU A 165 11.57 -12.64 -18.09
N GLN A 166 11.86 -13.72 -17.36
CA GLN A 166 10.79 -14.61 -16.84
C GLN A 166 10.36 -14.35 -15.38
N VAL A 167 11.17 -13.63 -14.58
CA VAL A 167 10.97 -13.43 -13.11
C VAL A 167 9.89 -12.36 -12.80
N CYS A 168 9.13 -11.92 -13.80
CA CYS A 168 8.24 -10.77 -13.68
C CYS A 168 6.87 -11.11 -13.05
N CYS A 169 6.35 -12.34 -13.17
CA CYS A 169 4.89 -12.52 -13.10
C CYS A 169 4.26 -13.19 -11.86
N THR A 170 4.94 -13.97 -11.01
CA THR A 170 4.18 -14.96 -10.19
C THR A 170 4.32 -14.90 -8.66
N GLY A 171 5.42 -14.44 -8.05
CA GLY A 171 5.55 -14.44 -6.56
C GLY A 171 5.28 -13.12 -5.85
N PHE A 172 5.53 -12.00 -6.54
CA PHE A 172 5.30 -10.66 -5.99
C PHE A 172 3.81 -10.32 -5.87
N THR A 173 2.96 -11.11 -6.53
CA THR A 173 1.55 -10.82 -6.78
C THR A 173 0.73 -10.87 -5.49
N VAL A 174 1.06 -11.70 -4.52
CA VAL A 174 0.09 -12.01 -3.44
C VAL A 174 0.20 -11.10 -2.21
N LEU A 175 1.39 -10.60 -1.86
CA LEU A 175 1.58 -9.70 -0.71
C LEU A 175 1.01 -8.28 -0.96
N ILE A 176 1.01 -7.85 -2.21
CA ILE A 176 0.53 -6.52 -2.66
C ILE A 176 -0.98 -6.55 -2.92
N VAL A 177 -1.47 -7.65 -3.51
CA VAL A 177 -2.90 -7.81 -3.85
C VAL A 177 -3.78 -7.80 -2.61
N TRP A 178 -3.27 -8.28 -1.47
CA TRP A 178 -4.04 -8.36 -0.25
C TRP A 178 -4.45 -7.00 0.34
N PRO A 179 -3.52 -6.09 0.68
CA PRO A 179 -3.86 -4.73 1.05
C PRO A 179 -4.67 -4.02 -0.04
N ALA A 180 -4.27 -4.14 -1.31
CA ALA A 180 -4.96 -3.48 -2.42
C ALA A 180 -6.43 -3.93 -2.58
N TYR A 181 -6.73 -5.19 -2.34
CA TYR A 181 -8.10 -5.71 -2.36
C TYR A 181 -8.92 -5.15 -1.20
N ILE A 182 -8.39 -5.21 0.02
CA ILE A 182 -9.02 -4.66 1.23
C ILE A 182 -9.31 -3.17 1.07
N THR A 183 -8.38 -2.41 0.49
CA THR A 183 -8.57 -0.98 0.27
C THR A 183 -9.62 -0.67 -0.79
N ASN A 184 -9.74 -1.50 -1.84
CA ASN A 184 -10.83 -1.39 -2.82
C ASN A 184 -12.20 -1.70 -2.20
N LEU A 185 -12.28 -2.70 -1.31
CA LEU A 185 -13.52 -2.99 -0.58
C LEU A 185 -13.97 -1.79 0.26
N ILE A 186 -13.05 -1.14 0.97
CA ILE A 186 -13.33 0.05 1.78
C ILE A 186 -13.77 1.20 0.89
N GLN A 187 -13.09 1.42 -0.23
CA GLN A 187 -13.45 2.46 -1.18
C GLN A 187 -14.91 2.31 -1.64
N VAL A 188 -15.34 1.09 -1.96
CA VAL A 188 -16.74 0.80 -2.33
C VAL A 188 -17.69 1.04 -1.15
N SER A 189 -17.35 0.58 0.05
CA SER A 189 -18.17 0.76 1.26
C SER A 189 -18.37 2.24 1.63
N VAL A 190 -17.29 3.03 1.63
CA VAL A 190 -17.31 4.48 1.89
C VAL A 190 -18.08 5.21 0.79
N GLY A 191 -17.82 4.86 -0.47
CA GLY A 191 -18.51 5.44 -1.62
C GLY A 191 -20.02 5.22 -1.56
N LEU A 192 -20.45 4.01 -1.24
CA LEU A 192 -21.85 3.67 -1.07
C LEU A 192 -22.49 4.45 0.08
N LEU A 193 -21.80 4.57 1.23
CA LEU A 193 -22.29 5.35 2.38
C LEU A 193 -22.50 6.83 2.02
N LEU A 194 -21.51 7.44 1.36
CA LEU A 194 -21.57 8.85 0.96
C LEU A 194 -22.71 9.11 -0.05
N ILE A 195 -22.96 8.18 -0.97
CA ILE A 195 -24.09 8.27 -1.91
C ILE A 195 -25.42 8.12 -1.16
N SER A 196 -25.56 7.08 -0.33
CA SER A 196 -26.83 6.77 0.33
C SER A 196 -27.22 7.75 1.43
N SER A 197 -26.25 8.47 2.01
CA SER A 197 -26.51 9.44 3.09
C SER A 197 -26.86 10.83 2.58
N VAL A 198 -26.22 11.29 1.50
CA VAL A 198 -26.37 12.66 1.01
C VAL A 198 -27.37 12.78 -0.14
N LEU A 199 -27.46 11.78 -1.02
CA LEU A 199 -28.31 11.89 -2.22
C LEU A 199 -29.82 11.85 -1.90
N PRO A 200 -30.33 10.95 -1.01
CA PRO A 200 -31.75 10.94 -0.67
C PRO A 200 -32.29 12.24 -0.06
N PRO A 201 -31.64 12.87 0.95
CA PRO A 201 -32.15 14.14 1.47
C PRO A 201 -32.11 15.27 0.45
N LEU A 202 -31.11 15.29 -0.46
CA LEU A 202 -31.08 16.25 -1.57
C LEU A 202 -32.25 16.05 -2.54
N GLN A 203 -32.58 14.79 -2.88
CA GLN A 203 -33.69 14.48 -3.77
C GLN A 203 -35.05 14.81 -3.14
N ILE A 204 -35.22 14.53 -1.84
CA ILE A 204 -36.43 14.91 -1.07
C ILE A 204 -36.58 16.43 -1.05
N ALA A 205 -35.49 17.15 -0.74
CA ALA A 205 -35.48 18.62 -0.73
C ALA A 205 -35.81 19.20 -2.11
N ARG A 206 -35.35 18.56 -3.20
CA ARG A 206 -35.66 18.97 -4.57
C ARG A 206 -37.12 18.71 -4.96
N SER A 207 -37.69 17.58 -4.54
CA SER A 207 -39.09 17.25 -4.84
C SER A 207 -40.10 18.05 -4.02
N GLY A 208 -39.70 18.58 -2.86
CA GLY A 208 -40.55 19.41 -1.99
C GLY A 208 -40.45 20.91 -2.26
N VAL A 209 -39.90 21.33 -3.41
CA VAL A 209 -39.84 22.75 -3.79
C VAL A 209 -41.17 23.15 -4.42
N ASP A 210 -42.05 23.72 -3.60
CA ASP A 210 -43.36 24.24 -4.01
C ASP A 210 -43.41 25.78 -4.00
N GLU A 211 -44.54 26.37 -4.40
CA GLU A 211 -44.76 27.82 -4.41
C GLU A 211 -44.61 28.46 -3.02
N ASP A 212 -44.85 27.71 -1.95
CA ASP A 212 -44.67 28.18 -0.57
C ASP A 212 -43.20 28.50 -0.25
N VAL A 213 -42.26 27.77 -0.87
CA VAL A 213 -40.82 28.07 -0.74
C VAL A 213 -40.49 29.41 -1.41
N ALA A 214 -41.14 29.72 -2.54
CA ALA A 214 -41.00 31.02 -3.19
C ALA A 214 -41.58 32.16 -2.32
N ASN A 215 -42.71 31.92 -1.63
CA ASN A 215 -43.31 32.87 -0.69
C ASN A 215 -42.39 33.11 0.53
N LEU A 216 -41.72 32.08 1.04
CA LEU A 216 -40.73 32.19 2.12
C LEU A 216 -39.51 33.00 1.66
N LEU A 217 -38.96 32.74 0.47
CA LEU A 217 -37.84 33.51 -0.08
C LEU A 217 -38.17 34.99 -0.27
N ALA A 218 -39.39 35.28 -0.73
CA ALA A 218 -39.90 36.65 -0.81
C ALA A 218 -40.01 37.31 0.57
N SER A 219 -40.41 36.56 1.60
CA SER A 219 -40.43 37.03 3.00
C SER A 219 -39.03 37.35 3.54
N PHE A 220 -38.00 36.64 3.07
CA PHE A 220 -36.59 36.95 3.33
C PHE A 220 -36.01 38.07 2.46
N LYS A 221 -36.85 38.79 1.68
CA LYS A 221 -36.46 39.87 0.76
C LYS A 221 -35.53 39.45 -0.39
N ILE A 222 -35.52 38.17 -0.75
CA ILE A 222 -34.76 37.67 -1.91
C ILE A 222 -35.71 37.64 -3.11
N MET A 223 -35.74 38.73 -3.89
CA MET A 223 -36.58 38.85 -5.09
C MET A 223 -35.81 38.35 -6.33
N LEU A 224 -36.09 37.12 -6.78
CA LEU A 224 -35.46 36.54 -7.98
C LEU A 224 -36.19 36.93 -9.27
N SER A 225 -37.52 36.83 -9.30
CA SER A 225 -38.39 37.17 -10.44
C SER A 225 -39.78 37.57 -9.92
N PRO A 226 -40.53 38.44 -10.63
CA PRO A 226 -41.93 38.73 -10.32
C PRO A 226 -42.86 37.51 -10.44
N ASP A 227 -42.50 36.47 -11.23
CA ASP A 227 -43.32 35.26 -11.38
C ASP A 227 -42.88 34.14 -10.43
N LYS A 228 -43.82 33.65 -9.61
CA LYS A 228 -43.57 32.60 -8.61
C LYS A 228 -43.21 31.25 -9.25
N HIS A 229 -43.82 30.91 -10.39
CA HIS A 229 -43.51 29.67 -11.09
C HIS A 229 -42.10 29.68 -11.68
N GLU A 230 -41.60 30.85 -12.08
CA GLU A 230 -40.23 31.04 -12.53
C GLU A 230 -39.24 30.87 -11.37
N VAL A 231 -39.54 31.39 -10.18
CA VAL A 231 -38.69 31.20 -8.98
C VAL A 231 -38.54 29.71 -8.63
N VAL A 232 -39.64 28.95 -8.63
CA VAL A 232 -39.59 27.50 -8.37
C VAL A 232 -38.68 26.80 -9.38
N ARG A 233 -38.81 27.12 -10.68
CA ARG A 233 -37.96 26.55 -11.74
C ARG A 233 -36.48 26.84 -11.52
N ILE A 234 -36.13 28.07 -11.14
CA ILE A 234 -34.76 28.50 -10.88
C ILE A 234 -34.17 27.75 -9.67
N VAL A 235 -34.91 27.64 -8.57
CA VAL A 235 -34.46 26.94 -7.35
C VAL A 235 -34.23 25.45 -7.65
N VAL A 236 -35.13 24.80 -8.37
CA VAL A 236 -34.98 23.39 -8.77
C VAL A 236 -33.76 23.19 -9.68
N TYR A 237 -33.49 24.12 -10.59
CA TYR A 237 -32.31 24.09 -11.46
C TYR A 237 -31.00 24.16 -10.66
N TYR A 238 -30.90 25.06 -9.67
CA TYR A 238 -29.71 25.16 -8.83
C TYR A 238 -29.53 23.95 -7.90
N MET A 239 -30.61 23.42 -7.33
CA MET A 239 -30.57 22.17 -6.55
C MET A 239 -30.09 20.98 -7.40
N TRP A 240 -30.51 20.91 -8.68
CA TRP A 240 -29.97 19.92 -9.62
C TRP A 240 -28.47 20.09 -9.87
N CYS A 241 -28.00 21.33 -10.04
CA CYS A 241 -26.57 21.59 -10.20
C CYS A 241 -25.76 21.11 -8.99
N VAL A 242 -26.26 21.32 -7.76
CA VAL A 242 -25.63 20.83 -6.52
C VAL A 242 -25.59 19.29 -6.49
N GLU A 243 -26.68 18.63 -6.87
CA GLU A 243 -26.75 17.16 -6.99
C GLU A 243 -25.68 16.63 -7.96
N VAL A 244 -25.58 17.23 -9.16
CA VAL A 244 -24.58 16.83 -10.17
C VAL A 244 -23.15 17.10 -9.69
N CYS A 245 -22.89 18.23 -9.01
CA CYS A 245 -21.59 18.54 -8.44
C CYS A 245 -21.16 17.50 -7.40
N TYR A 246 -22.08 17.04 -6.56
CA TYR A 246 -21.78 16.04 -5.55
C TYR A 246 -21.46 14.67 -6.17
N ILE A 247 -22.27 14.22 -7.15
CA ILE A 247 -22.04 12.96 -7.85
C ILE A 247 -20.71 12.98 -8.62
N SER A 248 -20.39 14.10 -9.30
CA SER A 248 -19.12 14.26 -10.01
C SER A 248 -17.92 14.31 -9.07
N ALA A 249 -18.02 14.98 -7.91
CA ALA A 249 -16.97 14.96 -6.90
C ALA A 249 -16.67 13.54 -6.37
N MET A 250 -17.73 12.79 -6.07
CA MET A 250 -17.65 11.40 -5.59
C MET A 250 -17.01 10.45 -6.62
N THR A 251 -17.40 10.58 -7.89
CA THR A 251 -16.83 9.75 -8.96
C THR A 251 -15.38 10.11 -9.23
N LEU A 252 -15.03 11.40 -9.18
CA LEU A 252 -13.66 11.88 -9.31
C LEU A 252 -12.78 11.39 -8.15
N SER A 253 -13.22 11.48 -6.90
CA SER A 253 -12.45 10.97 -5.75
C SER A 253 -12.26 9.45 -5.81
N GLY A 254 -13.28 8.70 -6.23
CA GLY A 254 -13.17 7.26 -6.48
C GLY A 254 -12.15 6.92 -7.57
N LEU A 255 -12.17 7.64 -8.69
CA LEU A 255 -11.25 7.40 -9.80
C LEU A 255 -9.79 7.75 -9.42
N VAL A 256 -9.58 8.86 -8.70
CA VAL A 256 -8.26 9.25 -8.21
C VAL A 256 -7.70 8.20 -7.27
N ASN A 257 -8.46 7.72 -6.29
CA ASN A 257 -7.97 6.68 -5.38
C ASN A 257 -7.68 5.36 -6.09
N LEU A 258 -8.51 4.98 -7.07
CA LEU A 258 -8.25 3.79 -7.88
C LEU A 258 -6.93 3.92 -8.65
N ALA A 259 -6.68 5.07 -9.31
CA ALA A 259 -5.43 5.33 -10.02
C ALA A 259 -4.22 5.36 -9.07
N MET A 260 -4.37 5.96 -7.89
CA MET A 260 -3.33 6.03 -6.87
C MET A 260 -3.00 4.65 -6.28
N LEU A 261 -4.00 3.79 -6.07
CA LEU A 261 -3.80 2.41 -5.65
C LEU A 261 -3.01 1.62 -6.70
N MET A 262 -3.38 1.73 -7.97
CA MET A 262 -2.64 1.11 -9.08
C MET A 262 -1.19 1.57 -9.11
N ARG A 263 -0.94 2.88 -8.96
CA ARG A 263 0.41 3.44 -8.91
C ARG A 263 1.19 2.93 -7.68
N SER A 264 0.54 2.84 -6.53
CA SER A 264 1.13 2.36 -5.28
C SER A 264 1.57 0.89 -5.38
N MET A 265 0.78 0.03 -6.04
CA MET A 265 1.16 -1.36 -6.27
C MET A 265 2.44 -1.49 -7.10
N VAL A 266 2.57 -0.69 -8.16
CA VAL A 266 3.77 -0.68 -9.01
C VAL A 266 4.98 -0.16 -8.23
N LEU A 267 4.80 0.91 -7.45
CA LEU A 267 5.88 1.49 -6.65
C LEU A 267 6.36 0.54 -5.56
N HIS A 268 5.43 -0.09 -4.83
CA HIS A 268 5.75 -1.08 -3.81
C HIS A 268 6.59 -2.22 -4.37
N ARG A 269 6.22 -2.74 -5.55
CA ARG A 269 7.00 -3.79 -6.24
C ARG A 269 8.42 -3.32 -6.56
N SER A 270 8.58 -2.10 -7.07
CA SER A 270 9.92 -1.56 -7.38
C SER A 270 10.76 -1.34 -6.14
N ASN A 271 10.17 -0.81 -5.06
CA ASN A 271 10.85 -0.55 -3.79
C ASN A 271 11.34 -1.84 -3.15
N LEU A 272 10.49 -2.87 -3.12
CA LEU A 272 10.85 -4.16 -2.54
C LEU A 272 11.97 -4.85 -3.33
N LYS A 273 11.95 -4.77 -4.68
CA LYS A 273 13.05 -5.26 -5.53
C LYS A 273 14.36 -4.50 -5.32
N GLY A 274 14.30 -3.17 -5.20
CA GLY A 274 15.47 -2.35 -4.89
C GLY A 274 16.08 -2.74 -3.55
N LEU A 275 15.23 -2.99 -2.54
CA LEU A 275 15.69 -3.38 -1.22
C LEU A 275 16.29 -4.80 -1.19
N TYR A 276 15.80 -5.74 -2.01
CA TYR A 276 16.45 -7.05 -2.21
C TYR A 276 17.83 -6.97 -2.86
N ARG A 277 18.07 -5.96 -3.72
CA ARG A 277 19.40 -5.72 -4.31
C ARG A 277 20.37 -5.06 -3.34
N GLY A 278 19.88 -4.53 -2.22
CA GLY A 278 20.66 -3.70 -1.30
C GLY A 278 20.75 -2.23 -1.73
N ASP A 279 19.92 -1.78 -2.69
CA ASP A 279 19.85 -0.39 -3.17
C ASP A 279 19.10 0.50 -2.16
N ILE A 280 19.63 0.59 -0.93
CA ILE A 280 19.01 1.29 0.20
C ILE A 280 18.73 2.75 -0.14
N TYR A 281 19.64 3.43 -0.85
CA TYR A 281 19.51 4.85 -1.19
C TYR A 281 18.43 5.15 -2.24
N ASN A 282 18.04 4.18 -3.05
CA ASN A 282 16.95 4.34 -4.03
C ASN A 282 15.57 4.28 -3.35
N VAL A 283 15.49 3.62 -2.19
CA VAL A 283 14.22 3.39 -1.47
C VAL A 283 14.10 4.31 -0.25
N TYR A 284 15.21 4.51 0.47
CA TYR A 284 15.31 5.36 1.64
C TYR A 284 16.32 6.47 1.40
N ASN A 285 15.98 7.68 1.82
CA ASN A 285 16.89 8.82 1.69
C ASN A 285 18.11 8.77 2.62
N CYS A 286 18.08 7.93 3.66
CA CYS A 286 19.16 7.73 4.62
C CYS A 286 19.49 6.25 4.73
N GLN A 287 20.76 5.94 5.03
CA GLN A 287 21.19 4.57 5.28
C GLN A 287 20.53 4.02 6.55
N ARG A 288 19.64 3.04 6.37
CA ARG A 288 18.95 2.35 7.47
C ARG A 288 19.45 0.91 7.58
N SER A 289 19.72 0.46 8.80
CA SER A 289 20.04 -0.94 9.04
C SER A 289 18.80 -1.82 8.80
N ILE A 290 18.95 -2.90 8.02
CA ILE A 290 17.90 -3.88 7.74
C ILE A 290 17.88 -4.93 8.87
N ARG A 291 17.63 -4.48 10.10
CA ARG A 291 17.50 -5.35 11.28
C ARG A 291 16.12 -5.21 11.88
N ALA A 292 15.47 -6.32 12.21
CA ALA A 292 14.20 -6.30 12.92
C ALA A 292 14.30 -5.48 14.22
N SER A 293 13.32 -4.64 14.47
CA SER A 293 13.27 -3.75 15.65
C SER A 293 11.85 -3.73 16.20
N ARG A 294 11.70 -3.57 17.52
CA ARG A 294 10.39 -3.51 18.20
C ARG A 294 9.37 -2.57 17.53
N PRO A 295 9.69 -1.28 17.28
CA PRO A 295 8.72 -0.38 16.64
C PRO A 295 8.39 -0.80 15.20
N ALA A 296 9.36 -1.41 14.49
CA ALA A 296 9.09 -1.90 13.15
C ALA A 296 8.06 -3.04 13.16
N LEU A 297 8.12 -3.93 14.17
CA LEU A 297 7.23 -5.08 14.27
C LEU A 297 5.80 -4.65 14.52
N VAL A 298 5.61 -3.66 15.39
CA VAL A 298 4.29 -3.06 15.64
C VAL A 298 3.71 -2.46 14.35
N CYS A 299 4.52 -1.72 13.58
CA CYS A 299 4.11 -1.19 12.28
C CYS A 299 3.76 -2.29 11.27
N TRP A 300 4.49 -3.41 11.27
CA TRP A 300 4.20 -4.54 10.39
C TRP A 300 2.88 -5.21 10.74
N MET A 301 2.58 -5.40 12.03
CA MET A 301 1.32 -6.00 12.50
C MET A 301 0.08 -5.20 12.10
N GLY A 302 0.16 -3.86 12.08
CA GLY A 302 -0.96 -2.97 11.82
C GLY A 302 -1.06 -2.41 10.39
N TYR A 303 -0.12 -2.76 9.49
CA TYR A 303 0.02 -2.08 8.19
C TYR A 303 -1.27 -2.11 7.35
N THR A 304 -1.94 -3.27 7.25
CA THR A 304 -3.19 -3.41 6.48
C THR A 304 -4.30 -2.52 7.02
N SER A 305 -4.47 -2.48 8.35
CA SER A 305 -5.47 -1.63 9.01
C SER A 305 -5.18 -0.13 8.84
N PHE A 306 -3.90 0.26 8.85
CA PHE A 306 -3.54 1.66 8.60
C PHE A 306 -3.81 2.06 7.15
N THR A 307 -3.48 1.22 6.16
CA THR A 307 -3.77 1.52 4.74
C THR A 307 -5.28 1.68 4.51
N ALA A 308 -6.08 0.82 5.13
CA ALA A 308 -7.52 0.88 5.15
C ALA A 308 -8.07 2.21 5.70
N ALA A 309 -7.56 2.65 6.86
CA ALA A 309 -7.99 3.87 7.52
C ALA A 309 -7.64 5.15 6.71
N HIS A 310 -6.43 5.23 6.17
CA HIS A 310 -5.99 6.40 5.41
C HIS A 310 -6.78 6.58 4.11
N ILE A 311 -7.18 5.48 3.45
CA ILE A 311 -8.01 5.55 2.25
C ILE A 311 -9.45 5.97 2.58
N CYS A 312 -10.00 5.50 3.70
CA CYS A 312 -11.31 5.96 4.17
C CYS A 312 -11.33 7.48 4.40
N ILE A 313 -10.36 7.99 5.17
CA ILE A 313 -10.23 9.42 5.45
C ILE A 313 -9.91 10.20 4.17
N GLY A 314 -9.02 9.68 3.33
CA GLY A 314 -8.64 10.26 2.05
C GLY A 314 -9.84 10.45 1.11
N MET A 315 -10.69 9.43 0.97
CA MET A 315 -11.93 9.51 0.17
C MET A 315 -12.87 10.62 0.69
N ILE A 316 -13.08 10.71 2.01
CA ILE A 316 -13.97 11.72 2.61
C ILE A 316 -13.44 13.13 2.35
N ILE A 317 -12.16 13.38 2.63
CA ILE A 317 -11.53 14.69 2.46
C ILE A 317 -11.51 15.07 0.97
N GLN A 318 -11.12 14.15 0.08
CA GLN A 318 -11.08 14.41 -1.35
C GLN A 318 -12.46 14.73 -1.92
N THR A 319 -13.49 13.98 -1.56
CA THR A 319 -14.88 14.29 -1.98
C THR A 319 -15.29 15.68 -1.51
N MET A 320 -15.04 16.03 -0.24
CA MET A 320 -15.41 17.34 0.30
C MET A 320 -14.71 18.49 -0.46
N VAL A 321 -13.41 18.36 -0.72
CA VAL A 321 -12.65 19.37 -1.47
C VAL A 321 -13.11 19.45 -2.91
N PHE A 322 -13.21 18.32 -3.62
CA PHE A 322 -13.64 18.31 -5.01
C PHE A 322 -15.06 18.85 -5.18
N PHE A 323 -15.96 18.56 -4.24
CA PHE A 323 -17.30 19.12 -4.22
C PHE A 323 -17.26 20.65 -4.12
N LEU A 324 -16.50 21.21 -3.16
CA LEU A 324 -16.37 22.66 -3.01
C LEU A 324 -15.76 23.30 -4.27
N CYS A 325 -14.69 22.72 -4.82
CA CYS A 325 -14.06 23.20 -6.04
C CYS A 325 -15.01 23.18 -7.24
N LEU A 326 -15.80 22.10 -7.39
CA LEU A 326 -16.77 21.98 -8.48
C LEU A 326 -17.95 22.94 -8.31
N LEU A 327 -18.46 23.16 -7.09
CA LEU A 327 -19.48 24.18 -6.85
C LEU A 327 -18.99 25.57 -7.25
N ILE A 328 -17.77 25.94 -6.84
CA ILE A 328 -17.16 27.23 -7.21
C ILE A 328 -17.03 27.33 -8.74
N ALA A 329 -16.56 26.28 -9.41
CA ALA A 329 -16.43 26.27 -10.87
C ALA A 329 -17.79 26.34 -11.59
N VAL A 330 -18.80 25.62 -11.10
CA VAL A 330 -20.13 25.59 -11.71
C VAL A 330 -20.82 26.95 -11.57
N PHE A 331 -20.82 27.54 -10.37
CA PHE A 331 -21.50 28.81 -10.12
C PHE A 331 -20.77 30.03 -10.69
N LEU A 332 -19.42 30.06 -10.64
CA LEU A 332 -18.66 31.23 -11.11
C LEU A 332 -18.24 31.18 -12.58
N ILE A 333 -18.16 29.98 -13.18
CA ILE A 333 -17.65 29.79 -14.54
C ILE A 333 -18.73 29.20 -15.45
N ILE A 334 -19.23 27.99 -15.14
CA ILE A 334 -20.09 27.26 -16.09
C ILE A 334 -21.45 27.93 -16.29
N ILE A 335 -22.15 28.29 -15.22
CA ILE A 335 -23.47 28.91 -15.30
C ILE A 335 -23.43 30.29 -15.98
N PRO A 336 -22.50 31.20 -15.63
CA PRO A 336 -22.37 32.48 -16.32
C PRO A 336 -22.00 32.35 -17.80
N VAL A 337 -21.17 31.37 -18.18
CA VAL A 337 -20.84 31.12 -19.58
C VAL A 337 -22.05 30.59 -20.37
N LEU A 338 -22.87 29.72 -19.76
CA LEU A 338 -24.01 29.11 -20.44
C LEU A 338 -25.21 30.06 -20.57
N HIS A 339 -25.51 30.83 -19.52
CA HIS A 339 -26.70 31.71 -19.47
C HIS A 339 -26.39 33.18 -19.75
N GLY A 340 -25.12 33.58 -19.76
CA GLY A 340 -24.70 34.98 -19.94
C GLY A 340 -25.04 35.91 -18.77
N GLN A 341 -25.49 35.36 -17.63
CA GLN A 341 -25.88 36.12 -16.43
C GLN A 341 -24.79 36.03 -15.34
N ASN A 342 -24.64 37.07 -14.51
CA ASN A 342 -23.69 37.10 -13.39
C ASN A 342 -22.21 36.89 -13.78
N LEU A 343 -21.74 37.59 -14.83
CA LEU A 343 -20.37 37.55 -15.34
C LEU A 343 -19.33 38.27 -14.45
N ILE A 344 -19.50 38.25 -13.12
CA ILE A 344 -18.67 38.99 -12.17
C ILE A 344 -17.18 38.65 -12.34
N LEU A 345 -16.86 37.35 -12.44
CA LEU A 345 -15.48 36.88 -12.62
C LEU A 345 -14.90 37.35 -13.96
N PHE A 346 -15.66 37.24 -15.05
CA PHE A 346 -15.24 37.66 -16.39
C PHE A 346 -15.10 39.17 -16.51
N GLN A 347 -15.91 39.95 -15.79
CA GLN A 347 -15.80 41.40 -15.75
C GLN A 347 -14.53 41.85 -15.02
N ILE A 348 -14.21 41.22 -13.88
CA ILE A 348 -12.96 41.48 -13.15
C ILE A 348 -11.76 41.07 -14.02
N LEU A 349 -11.78 39.86 -14.60
CA LEU A 349 -10.68 39.37 -15.41
C LEU A 349 -10.48 40.19 -16.69
N GLY A 350 -11.59 40.60 -17.31
CA GLY A 350 -11.62 41.50 -18.45
C GLY A 350 -11.06 42.88 -18.10
N SER A 351 -11.37 43.43 -16.93
CA SER A 351 -10.78 44.71 -16.47
C SER A 351 -9.27 44.62 -16.26
N MET A 352 -8.76 43.45 -15.82
CA MET A 352 -7.34 43.24 -15.53
C MET A 352 -6.48 42.85 -16.75
N TRP A 353 -7.02 42.84 -17.97
CA TRP A 353 -6.27 42.41 -19.16
C TRP A 353 -4.90 43.12 -19.38
N PRO A 354 -4.71 44.44 -19.12
CA PRO A 354 -3.42 45.09 -19.33
C PRO A 354 -2.38 44.62 -18.30
N PHE A 355 -2.83 44.32 -17.07
CA PHE A 355 -1.98 43.81 -16.00
C PHE A 355 -1.40 42.44 -16.36
N TRP A 356 -2.24 41.52 -16.85
CA TRP A 356 -1.79 40.20 -17.31
C TRP A 356 -0.87 40.30 -18.53
N LEU A 357 -1.16 41.22 -19.46
CA LEU A 357 -0.30 41.47 -20.62
C LEU A 357 1.09 41.99 -20.21
N MET A 358 1.16 42.92 -19.24
CA MET A 358 2.43 43.43 -18.72
C MET A 358 3.28 42.29 -18.12
N ILE A 359 2.67 41.42 -17.32
CA ILE A 359 3.37 40.26 -16.72
C ILE A 359 3.89 39.33 -17.82
N LEU A 360 3.05 39.00 -18.81
CA LEU A 360 3.44 38.15 -19.94
C LEU A 360 4.63 38.76 -20.71
N LEU A 361 4.55 40.06 -21.02
CA LEU A 361 5.60 40.77 -21.75
C LEU A 361 6.90 40.81 -20.96
N ALA A 362 6.85 41.09 -19.65
CA ALA A 362 8.04 41.11 -18.79
C ALA A 362 8.74 39.75 -18.73
N VAL A 363 7.97 38.65 -18.56
CA VAL A 363 8.51 37.28 -18.59
C VAL A 363 9.10 36.95 -19.97
N LEU A 364 8.45 37.39 -21.05
CA LEU A 364 8.96 37.20 -22.41
C LEU A 364 10.27 37.96 -22.63
N VAL A 365 10.34 39.24 -22.25
CA VAL A 365 11.55 40.06 -22.35
C VAL A 365 12.69 39.43 -21.55
N GLN A 366 12.45 38.95 -20.33
CA GLN A 366 13.46 38.27 -19.52
C GLN A 366 13.98 36.99 -20.19
N ASN A 367 13.09 36.14 -20.73
CA ASN A 367 13.48 34.91 -21.41
C ASN A 367 14.23 35.18 -22.73
N VAL A 368 13.78 36.15 -23.52
CA VAL A 368 14.40 36.56 -24.79
C VAL A 368 15.78 37.16 -24.52
N THR A 369 15.87 38.15 -23.64
CA THR A 369 17.15 38.81 -23.31
C THR A 369 18.13 37.84 -22.65
N GLY A 370 17.63 36.94 -21.78
CA GLY A 370 18.43 35.86 -21.20
C GLY A 370 19.05 34.95 -22.26
N ARG A 371 18.28 34.53 -23.26
CA ARG A 371 18.76 33.61 -24.31
C ARG A 371 19.66 34.28 -25.35
N PHE A 372 19.35 35.50 -25.76
CA PHE A 372 20.02 36.16 -26.89
C PHE A 372 21.10 37.17 -26.51
N CYS A 373 20.98 37.82 -25.34
CA CYS A 373 21.90 38.90 -24.96
C CYS A 373 22.87 38.49 -23.85
N PHE A 374 22.43 37.68 -22.88
CA PHE A 374 23.25 37.36 -21.70
C PHE A 374 23.91 35.99 -21.75
N ILE A 375 23.31 34.99 -22.40
CA ILE A 375 23.91 33.65 -22.49
C ILE A 375 24.64 33.50 -23.81
N ARG A 376 25.97 33.45 -23.76
CA ARG A 376 26.81 33.15 -24.91
C ARG A 376 27.25 31.68 -24.87
N LYS A 377 27.11 30.99 -26.01
CA LYS A 377 27.65 29.64 -26.19
C LYS A 377 29.00 29.73 -26.87
N THR A 378 30.06 29.42 -26.15
CA THR A 378 31.44 29.38 -26.68
C THR A 378 32.05 28.03 -26.35
N ALA A 379 32.57 27.34 -27.38
CA ALA A 379 33.29 26.06 -27.25
C ALA A 379 32.57 24.98 -26.41
N GLY A 380 31.25 24.86 -26.52
CA GLY A 380 30.45 23.85 -25.81
C GLY A 380 30.05 24.20 -24.37
N THR A 381 30.55 25.32 -23.83
CA THR A 381 30.17 25.87 -22.52
C THR A 381 29.22 27.07 -22.68
N ARG A 382 28.36 27.30 -21.68
CA ARG A 382 27.39 28.42 -21.65
C ARG A 382 27.84 29.41 -20.58
N ASP A 383 28.33 30.56 -21.02
CA ASP A 383 28.84 31.60 -20.14
C ASP A 383 27.95 32.85 -20.18
N LEU A 384 28.01 33.63 -19.09
CA LEU A 384 27.32 34.91 -18.96
C LEU A 384 28.14 36.03 -19.60
N ASP A 385 27.62 36.62 -20.66
CA ASP A 385 28.15 37.79 -21.34
C ASP A 385 27.39 39.06 -20.90
N ASN A 386 28.03 40.22 -21.02
CA ASN A 386 27.48 41.55 -20.71
C ASN A 386 26.79 41.68 -19.32
N ARG A 387 27.55 41.42 -18.26
CA ARG A 387 27.08 41.40 -16.86
C ARG A 387 26.50 42.74 -16.38
N GLY A 388 27.02 43.88 -16.86
CA GLY A 388 26.53 45.21 -16.46
C GLY A 388 25.06 45.43 -16.84
N ASN A 389 24.70 45.12 -18.09
CA ASN A 389 23.32 45.24 -18.56
C ASN A 389 22.38 44.22 -17.89
N LEU A 390 22.89 43.04 -17.50
CA LEU A 390 22.13 42.06 -16.73
C LEU A 390 21.72 42.64 -15.36
N PHE A 391 22.66 43.29 -14.65
CA PHE A 391 22.36 43.90 -13.36
C PHE A 391 21.37 45.06 -13.49
N LEU A 392 21.53 45.92 -14.50
CA LEU A 392 20.59 47.01 -14.78
C LEU A 392 19.18 46.51 -15.10
N LEU A 393 19.05 45.51 -15.98
CA LEU A 393 17.74 44.93 -16.31
C LEU A 393 17.09 44.29 -15.09
N THR A 394 17.87 43.60 -14.26
CA THR A 394 17.37 42.97 -13.03
C THR A 394 16.84 44.02 -12.05
N TYR A 395 17.53 45.15 -11.90
CA TYR A 395 17.09 46.26 -11.07
C TYR A 395 15.79 46.89 -11.61
N LEU A 396 15.72 47.20 -12.91
CA LEU A 396 14.53 47.78 -13.53
C LEU A 396 13.31 46.86 -13.44
N MET A 397 13.51 45.55 -13.56
CA MET A 397 12.43 44.55 -13.50
C MET A 397 12.04 44.15 -12.06
N PHE A 398 12.71 44.68 -11.03
CA PHE A 398 12.47 44.30 -9.64
C PHE A 398 10.99 44.43 -9.20
N PRO A 399 10.29 45.57 -9.43
CA PRO A 399 8.90 45.70 -9.00
C PRO A 399 7.96 44.71 -9.72
N VAL A 400 8.21 44.44 -11.00
CA VAL A 400 7.43 43.47 -11.79
C VAL A 400 7.69 42.04 -11.29
N ASN A 401 8.94 41.73 -10.94
CA ASN A 401 9.32 40.43 -10.38
C ASN A 401 8.71 40.18 -8.99
N VAL A 402 8.48 41.23 -8.18
CA VAL A 402 7.73 41.10 -6.93
C VAL A 402 6.29 40.66 -7.20
N LEU A 403 5.62 41.23 -8.20
CA LEU A 403 4.26 40.82 -8.60
C LEU A 403 4.23 39.37 -9.11
N ILE A 404 5.18 38.98 -9.97
CA ILE A 404 5.34 37.59 -10.43
C ILE A 404 5.60 36.67 -9.23
N GLY A 405 6.42 37.09 -8.26
CA GLY A 405 6.71 36.36 -7.04
C GLY A 405 5.47 36.06 -6.20
N VAL A 406 4.54 37.03 -6.08
CA VAL A 406 3.24 36.81 -5.41
C VAL A 406 2.42 35.74 -6.14
N LEU A 407 2.34 35.79 -7.48
CA LEU A 407 1.64 34.78 -8.27
C LEU A 407 2.27 33.38 -8.11
N LEU A 408 3.60 33.29 -8.11
CA LEU A 408 4.32 32.03 -7.87
C LEU A 408 4.11 31.50 -6.46
N ALA A 409 4.00 32.39 -5.46
CA ALA A 409 3.69 32.00 -4.08
C ALA A 409 2.27 31.44 -3.96
N VAL A 410 1.28 32.08 -4.60
CA VAL A 410 -0.10 31.56 -4.67
C VAL A 410 -0.14 30.21 -5.41
N TRP A 411 0.54 30.11 -6.55
CA TRP A 411 0.64 28.85 -7.29
C TRP A 411 1.30 27.74 -6.47
N ARG A 412 2.34 28.06 -5.69
CA ARG A 412 2.97 27.11 -4.76
C ARG A 412 1.99 26.59 -3.72
N MET A 413 1.15 27.46 -3.15
CA MET A 413 0.11 27.03 -2.20
C MET A 413 -0.90 26.10 -2.88
N ILE A 414 -1.35 26.43 -4.10
CA ILE A 414 -2.33 25.63 -4.85
C ILE A 414 -1.77 24.25 -5.19
N ILE A 415 -0.57 24.17 -5.77
CA ILE A 415 -0.01 22.89 -6.22
C ILE A 415 0.34 21.98 -5.04
N THR A 416 0.79 22.55 -3.91
CA THR A 416 1.08 21.77 -2.69
C THR A 416 -0.20 21.25 -2.04
N ALA A 417 -1.26 22.04 -1.99
CA ALA A 417 -2.57 21.59 -1.53
C ALA A 417 -3.12 20.45 -2.42
N LEU A 418 -3.12 20.63 -3.73
CA LEU A 418 -3.59 19.60 -4.68
C LEU A 418 -2.78 18.31 -4.56
N PHE A 419 -1.45 18.41 -4.48
CA PHE A 419 -0.58 17.25 -4.33
C PHE A 419 -0.90 16.47 -3.05
N ASN A 420 -1.04 17.16 -1.91
CA ASN A 420 -1.36 16.55 -0.62
C ASN A 420 -2.73 15.89 -0.60
N ILE A 421 -3.74 16.53 -1.22
CA ILE A 421 -5.10 16.00 -1.27
C ILE A 421 -5.16 14.73 -2.12
N VAL A 422 -4.52 14.73 -3.29
CA VAL A 422 -4.45 13.56 -4.18
C VAL A 422 -3.70 12.39 -3.54
N HIS A 423 -2.60 12.66 -2.82
CA HIS A 423 -1.76 11.62 -2.23
C HIS A 423 -2.13 11.26 -0.78
N MET A 424 -3.17 11.87 -0.20
CA MET A 424 -3.58 11.64 1.19
C MET A 424 -3.86 10.17 1.53
N GLY A 425 -4.45 9.42 0.59
CA GLY A 425 -4.76 8.00 0.76
C GLY A 425 -3.55 7.06 0.64
N ARG A 426 -2.35 7.57 0.37
CA ARG A 426 -1.14 6.78 0.14
C ARG A 426 -0.23 6.78 1.35
N MET A 427 0.34 5.61 1.67
CA MET A 427 1.34 5.45 2.73
C MET A 427 2.75 5.25 2.21
N ASP A 428 2.93 5.00 0.90
CA ASP A 428 4.21 4.69 0.27
C ASP A 428 5.05 5.92 -0.09
N ILE A 429 4.47 7.12 0.02
CA ILE A 429 5.11 8.42 -0.21
C ILE A 429 4.95 9.26 1.06
N SER A 430 5.98 10.01 1.43
CA SER A 430 5.84 11.01 2.48
C SER A 430 5.31 12.33 1.92
N LEU A 431 4.35 12.94 2.62
CA LEU A 431 3.84 14.27 2.28
C LEU A 431 4.73 15.41 2.80
N LEU A 432 5.72 15.08 3.63
CA LEU A 432 6.65 16.03 4.21
C LEU A 432 7.91 16.16 3.36
N ASN A 433 8.74 17.17 3.67
CA ASN A 433 10.03 17.35 3.01
C ASN A 433 10.97 16.17 3.30
N ARG A 434 11.91 15.92 2.37
CA ARG A 434 12.89 14.84 2.38
C ARG A 434 13.65 14.68 3.71
N ASN A 435 13.97 15.78 4.38
CA ASN A 435 14.74 15.75 5.64
C ASN A 435 13.89 15.34 6.86
N VAL A 436 12.55 15.41 6.75
CA VAL A 436 11.59 15.20 7.84
C VAL A 436 10.61 14.05 7.58
N GLU A 437 10.89 13.20 6.58
CA GLU A 437 10.07 12.03 6.23
C GLU A 437 9.85 11.06 7.39
N ALA A 438 10.77 11.02 8.36
CA ALA A 438 10.64 10.15 9.53
C ALA A 438 9.52 10.58 10.50
N PHE A 439 9.08 11.83 10.42
CA PHE A 439 7.98 12.36 11.24
C PHE A 439 6.60 12.07 10.64
N ASP A 440 6.54 11.68 9.37
CA ASP A 440 5.32 11.24 8.73
C ASP A 440 4.94 9.83 9.23
N PRO A 441 3.84 9.66 9.98
CA PRO A 441 3.48 8.38 10.58
C PRO A 441 3.11 7.34 9.52
N ALA A 442 2.49 7.76 8.42
CA ALA A 442 2.06 6.87 7.34
C ALA A 442 3.28 6.28 6.63
N TYR A 443 4.20 7.15 6.19
CA TYR A 443 5.43 6.73 5.52
C TYR A 443 6.37 5.96 6.45
N ARG A 444 6.49 6.38 7.73
CA ARG A 444 7.27 5.66 8.74
C ARG A 444 6.78 4.23 8.91
N CYS A 445 5.47 4.02 8.98
CA CYS A 445 4.89 2.69 9.09
C CYS A 445 5.18 1.83 7.85
N TYR A 446 5.01 2.39 6.65
CA TYR A 446 5.34 1.71 5.39
C TYR A 446 6.81 1.31 5.32
N ALA A 447 7.72 2.22 5.68
CA ALA A 447 9.15 1.95 5.67
C ALA A 447 9.54 0.84 6.65
N HIS A 448 8.93 0.82 7.84
CA HIS A 448 9.14 -0.22 8.84
C HIS A 448 8.56 -1.58 8.43
N TYR A 449 7.39 -1.59 7.81
CA TYR A 449 6.78 -2.78 7.22
C TYR A 449 7.72 -3.41 6.19
N LEU A 450 8.21 -2.62 5.23
CA LEU A 450 9.12 -3.10 4.17
C LEU A 450 10.44 -3.64 4.74
N LYS A 451 10.95 -2.98 5.79
CA LYS A 451 12.18 -3.38 6.48
C LYS A 451 12.08 -4.76 7.12
N ILE A 452 10.96 -5.10 7.74
CA ILE A 452 10.75 -6.44 8.32
C ILE A 452 10.59 -7.47 7.23
N GLU A 453 9.79 -7.16 6.21
CA GLU A 453 9.51 -8.07 5.10
C GLU A 453 10.82 -8.55 4.45
N VAL A 454 11.70 -7.63 4.06
CA VAL A 454 12.99 -8.00 3.48
C VAL A 454 13.88 -8.77 4.44
N SER A 455 13.85 -8.45 5.74
CA SER A 455 14.70 -9.12 6.73
C SER A 455 14.28 -10.56 7.03
N GLN A 456 12.99 -10.87 6.93
CA GLN A 456 12.45 -12.18 7.32
C GLN A 456 12.20 -13.09 6.12
N SER A 457 11.83 -12.53 4.96
CA SER A 457 11.35 -13.29 3.82
C SER A 457 12.18 -13.08 2.55
N HIS A 458 13.50 -12.88 2.69
CA HIS A 458 14.40 -12.70 1.54
C HIS A 458 14.38 -13.94 0.61
N PRO A 459 14.01 -13.78 -0.68
CA PRO A 459 13.76 -14.91 -1.57
C PRO A 459 15.00 -15.77 -1.81
N VAL A 460 16.19 -15.15 -1.90
CA VAL A 460 17.46 -15.89 -2.10
C VAL A 460 17.83 -16.73 -0.89
N MET A 461 17.56 -16.26 0.33
CA MET A 461 17.88 -17.00 1.55
C MET A 461 16.93 -18.19 1.70
N LYS A 462 15.62 -17.97 1.45
CA LYS A 462 14.64 -19.06 1.41
C LYS A 462 15.01 -20.12 0.36
N ALA A 463 15.38 -19.69 -0.85
CA ALA A 463 15.84 -20.58 -1.92
C ALA A 463 17.06 -21.41 -1.49
N PHE A 464 18.05 -20.76 -0.88
CA PHE A 464 19.27 -21.40 -0.41
C PHE A 464 18.99 -22.46 0.67
N CYS A 465 18.18 -22.12 1.67
CA CYS A 465 17.75 -23.08 2.69
C CYS A 465 16.95 -24.24 2.09
N GLY A 466 16.08 -23.95 1.11
CA GLY A 466 15.33 -24.97 0.38
C GLY A 466 16.24 -25.97 -0.36
N MET A 467 17.29 -25.49 -1.03
CA MET A 467 18.28 -26.37 -1.67
C MET A 467 19.05 -27.23 -0.66
N LEU A 468 19.41 -26.65 0.49
CA LEU A 468 20.12 -27.39 1.55
C LEU A 468 19.24 -28.51 2.12
N LEU A 469 17.99 -28.22 2.48
CA LEU A 469 17.05 -29.20 3.02
C LEU A 469 16.77 -30.33 2.01
N GLN A 470 16.50 -30.00 0.75
CA GLN A 470 16.30 -31.02 -0.28
C GLN A 470 17.53 -31.91 -0.50
N SER A 471 18.74 -31.34 -0.41
CA SER A 471 19.96 -32.13 -0.52
C SER A 471 20.15 -33.10 0.65
N MET A 472 19.72 -32.71 1.86
CA MET A 472 19.72 -33.58 3.03
C MET A 472 18.70 -34.71 2.90
N ASP A 473 17.46 -34.39 2.50
CA ASP A 473 16.41 -35.39 2.27
C ASP A 473 16.80 -36.42 1.20
N GLN A 474 17.44 -35.96 0.11
CA GLN A 474 17.98 -36.85 -0.92
C GLN A 474 19.12 -37.73 -0.40
N GLU A 475 20.00 -37.20 0.46
CA GLU A 475 21.09 -37.99 1.05
C GLU A 475 20.54 -39.03 2.05
N GLU A 476 19.52 -38.70 2.85
CA GLU A 476 18.83 -39.64 3.74
C GLU A 476 18.05 -40.72 2.97
N SER A 477 17.31 -40.35 1.94
CA SER A 477 16.59 -41.30 1.08
C SER A 477 17.55 -42.26 0.37
N ASN A 478 18.67 -41.76 -0.16
CA ASN A 478 19.71 -42.59 -0.76
C ASN A 478 20.42 -43.48 0.28
N ALA A 479 20.57 -43.04 1.52
CA ALA A 479 21.12 -43.85 2.60
C ALA A 479 20.14 -44.96 3.04
N ALA A 480 18.85 -44.65 3.13
CA ALA A 480 17.78 -45.60 3.43
C ALA A 480 17.50 -46.61 2.32
N GLN A 481 17.80 -46.24 1.06
CA GLN A 481 17.78 -47.17 -0.07
C GLN A 481 18.98 -48.12 -0.01
N ARG A 482 20.19 -47.60 0.24
CA ARG A 482 21.40 -48.43 0.40
C ARG A 482 21.34 -49.39 1.58
N SER A 483 20.65 -49.02 2.67
CA SER A 483 20.44 -49.94 3.80
C SER A 483 19.47 -51.07 3.46
N ARG A 484 18.44 -50.80 2.64
CA ARG A 484 17.52 -51.83 2.14
C ARG A 484 18.20 -52.76 1.13
N ASP A 485 18.99 -52.20 0.22
CA ASP A 485 19.75 -52.97 -0.77
C ASP A 485 20.85 -53.84 -0.09
N ALA A 486 21.33 -53.45 1.09
CA ALA A 486 22.29 -54.23 1.89
C ALA A 486 21.63 -55.38 2.69
N GLU A 487 20.33 -55.32 2.98
CA GLU A 487 19.57 -56.42 3.58
C GLU A 487 19.22 -57.51 2.55
N GLU A 488 19.25 -57.21 1.23
CA GLU A 488 18.92 -58.15 0.15
C GLU A 488 20.14 -58.86 -0.49
N GLY A 489 21.38 -58.64 -0.03
CA GLY A 489 22.55 -59.30 -0.63
C GLY A 489 23.82 -59.34 0.22
N ILE A 490 24.38 -60.55 0.39
CA ILE A 490 25.64 -60.82 1.10
C ILE A 490 26.82 -60.20 0.32
N GLN A 491 27.42 -59.15 0.87
CA GLN A 491 28.84 -58.80 0.63
C GLN A 491 29.39 -57.96 1.79
N LEU A 492 29.65 -58.64 2.91
CA LEU A 492 30.49 -58.15 3.99
C LEU A 492 31.95 -58.39 3.60
N VAL A 493 32.81 -57.36 3.67
CA VAL A 493 34.17 -57.38 4.26
C VAL A 493 35.06 -56.16 3.89
N ASP A 494 34.68 -55.23 3.00
CA ASP A 494 35.58 -54.07 2.71
C ASP A 494 34.98 -52.66 2.84
N GLN A 495 33.85 -52.51 3.55
CA GLN A 495 33.16 -51.21 3.67
C GLN A 495 33.36 -50.45 5.00
N GLU A 496 33.93 -51.06 6.04
CA GLU A 496 33.98 -50.43 7.38
C GLU A 496 34.85 -49.17 7.48
N LYS A 497 35.79 -48.95 6.54
CA LYS A 497 36.61 -47.71 6.52
C LYS A 497 36.07 -46.57 5.67
N LYS A 498 34.96 -46.76 4.95
CA LYS A 498 34.47 -45.79 3.93
C LYS A 498 33.27 -44.96 4.37
N GLN A 499 32.91 -45.00 5.65
CA GLN A 499 31.88 -44.14 6.22
C GLN A 499 32.54 -42.89 6.84
N ARG A 500 32.31 -41.72 6.21
CA ARG A 500 32.50 -40.32 6.71
C ARG A 500 33.46 -39.40 5.97
N GLN A 501 34.15 -39.80 4.90
CA GLN A 501 34.85 -38.84 4.05
C GLN A 501 34.04 -38.53 2.78
N VAL A 502 33.59 -37.27 2.63
CA VAL A 502 33.18 -36.71 1.33
C VAL A 502 34.21 -37.16 0.30
N SER A 503 33.76 -37.85 -0.77
CA SER A 503 34.68 -38.43 -1.74
C SER A 503 35.73 -37.39 -2.17
N SER A 504 37.01 -37.77 -2.14
CA SER A 504 38.13 -36.86 -2.46
C SER A 504 37.89 -36.10 -3.77
N ALA A 505 37.28 -36.77 -4.76
CA ALA A 505 36.84 -36.19 -6.02
C ALA A 505 35.80 -35.05 -5.89
N LYS A 506 34.80 -35.18 -5.01
CA LYS A 506 33.79 -34.13 -4.75
C LYS A 506 34.43 -32.91 -4.06
N ARG A 507 35.42 -33.13 -3.19
CA ARG A 507 36.21 -32.05 -2.56
C ARG A 507 37.09 -31.32 -3.57
N ALA A 508 37.83 -32.06 -4.41
CA ALA A 508 38.64 -31.48 -5.48
C ALA A 508 37.79 -30.62 -6.43
N ARG A 509 36.62 -31.12 -6.86
CA ARG A 509 35.69 -30.36 -7.71
C ARG A 509 35.23 -29.04 -7.07
N ARG A 510 34.90 -29.05 -5.77
CA ARG A 510 34.52 -27.83 -5.03
C ARG A 510 35.65 -26.80 -4.98
N HIS A 511 36.90 -27.24 -4.82
CA HIS A 511 38.06 -26.34 -4.85
C HIS A 511 38.25 -25.69 -6.23
N TRP A 512 38.09 -26.44 -7.31
CA TRP A 512 38.13 -25.89 -8.68
C TRP A 512 36.98 -24.90 -8.94
N GLN A 513 35.76 -25.20 -8.50
CA GLN A 513 34.62 -24.28 -8.62
C GLN A 513 34.82 -22.98 -7.83
N LEU A 514 35.43 -23.07 -6.64
CA LEU A 514 35.79 -21.91 -5.86
C LEU A 514 36.82 -21.03 -6.59
N LEU A 515 37.90 -21.64 -7.11
CA LEU A 515 38.92 -20.93 -7.87
C LEU A 515 38.32 -20.26 -9.12
N TYR A 516 37.50 -20.99 -9.87
CA TYR A 516 36.77 -20.45 -11.02
C TYR A 516 35.94 -19.21 -10.67
N THR A 517 35.24 -19.24 -9.53
CA THR A 517 34.45 -18.10 -9.06
C THR A 517 35.32 -16.90 -8.68
N LEU A 518 36.46 -17.12 -8.02
CA LEU A 518 37.37 -16.07 -7.58
C LEU A 518 38.14 -15.43 -8.75
N VAL A 519 38.50 -16.22 -9.77
CA VAL A 519 39.14 -15.71 -11.01
C VAL A 519 38.18 -14.77 -11.75
N ASN A 520 36.90 -15.15 -11.87
CA ASN A 520 35.89 -14.33 -12.54
C ASN A 520 35.40 -13.13 -11.69
N ASN A 521 35.68 -13.11 -10.38
CA ASN A 521 35.23 -12.06 -9.45
C ASN A 521 36.39 -11.59 -8.54
N PRO A 522 37.33 -10.78 -9.06
CA PRO A 522 38.56 -10.43 -8.33
C PRO A 522 38.31 -9.61 -7.05
N SER A 523 37.24 -8.81 -7.01
CA SER A 523 36.87 -8.01 -5.83
C SER A 523 36.53 -8.85 -4.60
N LEU A 524 36.11 -10.11 -4.79
CA LEU A 524 35.78 -11.03 -3.70
C LEU A 524 37.01 -11.63 -3.02
N VAL A 525 38.19 -11.56 -3.63
CA VAL A 525 39.42 -12.13 -3.07
C VAL A 525 39.83 -11.39 -1.80
N GLY A 526 39.79 -10.05 -1.83
CA GLY A 526 40.12 -9.21 -0.68
C GLY A 526 39.14 -9.40 0.49
N THR A 527 37.83 -9.39 0.19
CA THR A 527 36.79 -9.58 1.21
C THR A 527 36.84 -10.98 1.81
N ARG A 528 37.05 -12.03 1.01
CA ARG A 528 37.21 -13.40 1.49
C ARG A 528 38.36 -13.51 2.50
N LYS A 529 39.55 -13.02 2.17
CA LYS A 529 40.72 -13.07 3.07
C LYS A 529 40.43 -12.33 4.38
N HIS A 530 39.80 -11.15 4.29
CA HIS A 530 39.43 -10.36 5.46
C HIS A 530 38.43 -11.06 6.38
N PHE A 531 37.37 -11.65 5.81
CA PHE A 531 36.36 -12.37 6.61
C PHE A 531 36.85 -13.71 7.13
N GLN A 532 37.74 -14.41 6.41
CA GLN A 532 38.39 -15.62 6.92
C GLN A 532 39.21 -15.34 8.19
N CYS A 533 39.87 -14.17 8.25
CA CYS A 533 40.64 -13.74 9.41
C CYS A 533 39.75 -13.36 10.61
N GLN A 534 38.51 -12.88 10.38
CA GLN A 534 37.54 -12.54 11.45
C GLN A 534 36.80 -13.75 12.04
N THR A 535 36.61 -14.82 11.26
CA THR A 535 35.81 -15.99 11.66
C THR A 535 36.30 -16.71 12.93
N THR A 536 37.56 -16.51 13.34
CA THR A 536 38.11 -17.19 14.52
C THR A 536 37.65 -16.56 15.84
N GLU A 537 37.20 -15.30 15.86
CA GLU A 537 36.88 -14.59 17.13
C GLU A 537 35.51 -13.89 17.20
N SER A 538 34.76 -13.70 16.10
CA SER A 538 33.66 -12.71 16.09
C SER A 538 32.22 -13.21 15.86
N PHE A 539 31.97 -14.52 15.76
CA PHE A 539 30.64 -15.08 15.50
C PHE A 539 30.12 -15.88 16.71
N LEU A 540 29.21 -15.29 17.48
CA LEU A 540 28.37 -15.99 18.46
C LEU A 540 26.91 -15.85 18.00
N ASN A 541 26.22 -16.97 17.80
CA ASN A 541 24.82 -17.05 17.37
C ASN A 541 24.46 -16.26 16.10
N GLY A 542 25.24 -16.40 15.03
CA GLY A 542 24.84 -15.97 13.68
C GLY A 542 24.74 -14.46 13.44
N SER A 543 25.08 -13.62 14.43
CA SER A 543 25.12 -12.16 14.31
C SER A 543 26.55 -11.66 14.44
N LEU A 544 27.01 -10.89 13.44
CA LEU A 544 28.31 -10.23 13.45
C LEU A 544 28.29 -9.12 14.52
N ASN A 545 29.04 -9.31 15.60
CA ASN A 545 29.06 -8.40 16.74
C ASN A 545 29.91 -7.17 16.39
N ARG A 546 29.27 -6.08 15.94
CA ARG A 546 29.95 -4.81 15.60
C ARG A 546 30.39 -3.99 16.82
N SER A 547 29.97 -4.36 18.04
CA SER A 547 30.27 -3.58 19.26
C SER A 547 31.77 -3.48 19.57
N ALA A 548 32.58 -4.47 19.19
CA ALA A 548 34.02 -4.45 19.41
C ALA A 548 34.73 -3.28 18.68
N LYS A 549 34.16 -2.79 17.58
CA LYS A 549 34.76 -1.70 16.79
C LYS A 549 34.49 -0.30 17.35
N GLU A 550 33.44 -0.14 18.18
CA GLU A 550 33.15 1.14 18.87
C GLU A 550 33.96 1.28 20.18
N GLY A 551 34.22 0.18 20.89
CA GLY A 551 35.11 0.17 22.06
C GLY A 551 36.56 0.49 21.71
N SER A 552 37.10 -0.16 20.66
CA SER A 552 38.48 0.05 20.23
C SER A 552 38.74 1.48 19.69
N LYS A 553 37.75 2.12 19.05
CA LYS A 553 37.87 3.52 18.63
C LYS A 553 37.85 4.51 19.80
N LYS A 554 37.12 4.22 20.88
CA LYS A 554 37.13 5.04 22.10
C LYS A 554 38.43 4.89 22.87
N GLU A 555 38.98 3.68 22.99
CA GLU A 555 40.30 3.46 23.64
C GLU A 555 41.46 4.08 22.85
N ALA A 556 41.44 4.00 21.51
CA ALA A 556 42.46 4.65 20.68
C ALA A 556 42.43 6.18 20.80
N ALA A 557 41.23 6.78 20.81
CA ALA A 557 41.07 8.23 20.99
C ALA A 557 41.45 8.70 22.41
N THR A 558 41.29 7.84 23.43
CA THR A 558 41.69 8.17 24.81
C THR A 558 43.22 8.10 24.97
N LYS A 559 43.87 7.13 24.32
CA LYS A 559 45.34 7.01 24.32
C LYS A 559 46.05 8.09 23.51
N GLU A 560 45.44 8.57 22.40
CA GLU A 560 45.96 9.73 21.67
C GLU A 560 45.79 11.04 22.46
N ALA A 561 44.72 11.19 23.24
CA ALA A 561 44.53 12.36 24.11
C ALA A 561 45.52 12.40 25.30
N GLU A 562 45.86 11.25 25.89
CA GLU A 562 46.86 11.16 26.96
C GLU A 562 48.30 11.36 26.46
N ALA A 563 48.61 10.97 25.21
CA ALA A 563 49.93 11.18 24.61
C ALA A 563 50.21 12.64 24.24
N VAL A 564 49.17 13.45 24.00
CA VAL A 564 49.30 14.89 23.69
C VAL A 564 49.38 15.75 24.96
N ALA A 565 48.89 15.25 26.10
CA ALA A 565 48.98 15.95 27.39
C ALA A 565 50.31 15.70 28.14
N GLY A 566 51.14 14.78 27.65
CA GLY A 566 52.39 14.35 28.28
C GLY A 566 53.69 14.80 27.59
N ASN A 567 53.61 15.67 26.59
CA ASN A 567 54.77 16.25 25.89
C ASN A 567 54.82 17.77 26.02
#